data_AF-A0A660PKC1-F1
#
_entry.id   AF-A0A660PKC1-F1
#
_cell.length_a   1.000
_cell.length_b   1.000
_cell.length_c   1.000
_cell.angle_alpha   90.00
_cell.angle_beta   90.00
_cell.angle_gamma   90.00
#
_symmetry.space_group_name_H-M   'P 1'
#
loop_
_entity.id
_entity.type
_entity.pdbx_description
1 polymer ?
#
loop_
_entity_poly.entity_id
_entity_poly.type
_entity_poly.pdbx_seq_one_letter_code
_entity_poly.pdbx_strand_id
1 'polypeptide(L)' 'MVVDGKEKDITYEELALSNNLSQEALVRLLIDKKVFDPKELLEKMETVKNERYRNPNAEK' A
#
# COMPACT_ATOMS: atom_id res chain seq x y z
N MET A 1 -16.67 -0.55 -3.21
CA MET A 1 -15.52 -0.79 -4.14
C MET A 1 -16.09 -1.05 -5.53
N VAL A 2 -15.46 -0.52 -6.58
CA VAL A 2 -15.89 -0.81 -7.97
C VAL A 2 -15.13 -2.03 -8.46
N VAL A 3 -15.84 -3.11 -8.78
CA VAL A 3 -15.30 -4.33 -9.39
C VAL A 3 -16.07 -4.57 -10.68
N ASP A 4 -15.36 -4.70 -11.80
CA ASP A 4 -15.94 -4.87 -13.14
C ASP A 4 -16.99 -3.81 -13.50
N GLY A 5 -16.75 -2.55 -13.09
CA GLY A 5 -17.65 -1.42 -13.36
C GLY A 5 -18.94 -1.41 -12.53
N LYS A 6 -19.10 -2.35 -11.59
CA LYS A 6 -20.23 -2.38 -10.65
C LYS A 6 -19.79 -1.93 -9.27
N GLU A 7 -20.58 -1.05 -8.66
CA GLU A 7 -20.43 -0.73 -7.26
C GLU A 7 -20.87 -1.91 -6.40
N LYS A 8 -19.98 -2.33 -5.51
CA LYS A 8 -20.23 -3.38 -4.53
C LYS A 8 -19.99 -2.81 -3.13
N ASP A 9 -20.96 -2.97 -2.26
CA ASP A 9 -20.80 -2.75 -0.83
C ASP A 9 -19.90 -3.85 -0.26
N ILE A 10 -18.86 -3.43 0.45
CA ILE A 10 -17.89 -4.31 1.08
C ILE A 10 -17.60 -3.82 2.48
N THR A 11 -17.22 -4.73 3.38
CA THR A 11 -16.82 -4.36 4.74
C THR A 11 -15.44 -3.71 4.73
N TYR A 12 -15.10 -3.06 5.85
CA TYR A 12 -13.78 -2.51 6.04
C TYR A 12 -12.68 -3.58 5.96
N GLU A 13 -12.95 -4.76 6.53
CA GLU A 13 -12.03 -5.89 6.55
C GLU A 13 -11.80 -6.44 5.13
N GLU A 14 -12.86 -6.56 4.34
CA GLU A 14 -12.76 -6.96 2.93
C GLU A 14 -11.94 -5.96 2.12
N LEU A 15 -12.16 -4.65 2.35
CA LEU A 15 -11.39 -3.60 1.70
C LEU A 15 -9.91 -3.64 2.09
N ALA A 16 -9.63 -3.75 3.39
CA ALA A 16 -8.27 -3.80 3.92
C ALA A 16 -7.52 -5.04 3.40
N LEU A 17 -8.17 -6.20 3.40
CA LEU A 17 -7.61 -7.44 2.86
C LEU A 17 -7.32 -7.30 1.36
N SER A 18 -8.29 -6.80 0.59
CA SER A 18 -8.12 -6.61 -0.85
C SER A 18 -6.97 -5.66 -1.17
N ASN A 19 -6.85 -4.55 -0.44
CA ASN A 19 -5.77 -3.59 -0.63
C ASN A 19 -4.40 -4.18 -0.31
N ASN A 20 -4.27 -4.93 0.80
CA ASN A 20 -3.02 -5.57 1.18
C ASN A 20 -2.56 -6.60 0.13
N LEU A 21 -3.47 -7.47 -0.32
CA LEU A 21 -3.18 -8.46 -1.35
C LEU A 21 -2.79 -7.81 -2.68
N SER A 22 -3.52 -6.76 -3.09
CA SER A 22 -3.26 -6.06 -4.34
C SER A 22 -1.89 -5.37 -4.32
N GLN A 23 -1.55 -4.72 -3.20
CA GLN A 23 -0.27 -4.05 -3.04
C GLN A 23 0.89 -5.04 -2.99
N GLU A 24 0.74 -6.16 -2.27
CA GLU A 24 1.76 -7.21 -2.23
C GLU A 24 1.99 -7.80 -3.64
N ALA A 25 0.93 -8.15 -4.35
CA ALA A 25 1.02 -8.71 -5.70
C ALA A 25 1.72 -7.75 -6.67
N LEU A 26 1.38 -6.46 -6.61
CA LEU A 26 2.00 -5.43 -7.44
C LEU A 26 3.50 -5.30 -7.14
N VAL A 27 3.88 -5.21 -5.86
CA VAL A 27 5.28 -5.08 -5.46
C VAL A 27 6.10 -6.29 -5.90
N ARG A 28 5.60 -7.51 -5.68
CA ARG A 28 6.27 -8.74 -6.12
C ARG A 28 6.49 -8.73 -7.64
N LEU A 29 5.46 -8.40 -8.41
CA LEU A 29 5.54 -8.33 -9.87
C LEU A 29 6.61 -7.32 -10.35
N LEU A 30 6.72 -6.17 -9.70
CA LEU A 30 7.69 -5.14 -10.06
C LEU A 30 9.13 -5.55 -9.73
N ILE A 31 9.34 -6.24 -8.60
CA ILE A 31 10.63 -6.83 -8.23
C ILE A 31 11.02 -7.94 -9.22
N ASP A 32 10.10 -8.84 -9.56
CA ASP A 32 10.34 -9.93 -10.51
C ASP A 32 10.68 -9.40 -11.90
N LYS A 33 10.07 -8.28 -12.30
CA LYS A 33 10.38 -7.53 -13.53
C LYS A 33 11.63 -6.66 -13.42
N LYS A 34 12.31 -6.66 -12.26
CA LYS A 34 13.52 -5.87 -11.97
C LYS A 34 13.33 -4.37 -12.18
N VAL A 35 12.14 -3.86 -11.88
CA VAL A 35 11.83 -2.41 -11.97
C VAL A 35 12.52 -1.64 -10.85
N PHE A 36 12.64 -2.24 -9.66
CA PHE A 36 13.40 -1.72 -8.51
C PHE A 36 13.93 -2.88 -7.66
N ASP A 37 14.89 -2.60 -6.78
CA ASP A 37 15.45 -3.58 -5.84
C ASP A 37 14.61 -3.65 -4.53
N PRO A 38 14.43 -4.84 -3.91
CA PRO A 38 13.72 -4.96 -2.64
C PRO A 38 14.23 -4.02 -1.53
N LYS A 39 15.53 -3.73 -1.50
CA LYS A 39 16.13 -2.82 -0.51
C LYS A 39 15.68 -1.38 -0.71
N GLU A 40 15.57 -0.93 -1.96
CA GLU A 40 15.10 0.41 -2.32
C GLU A 40 13.66 0.64 -1.82
N LEU A 41 12.80 -0.39 -1.93
CA LEU A 41 11.45 -0.35 -1.37
C LEU A 41 11.45 -0.12 0.15
N LEU A 42 12.28 -0.87 0.89
CA LEU A 42 12.36 -0.74 2.36
C LEU A 42 12.83 0.66 2.78
N GLU A 43 13.86 1.19 2.10
CA GLU A 43 14.35 2.55 2.34
C GLU A 43 13.24 3.59 2.07
N LYS A 44 12.51 3.44 0.96
CA LYS A 44 11.40 4.31 0.61
C LYS A 44 10.26 4.24 1.62
N MET A 45 9.95 3.05 2.15
CA MET A 45 8.93 2.87 3.19
C MET A 45 9.29 3.63 4.47
N GLU A 46 10.55 3.58 4.90
CA GLU A 46 11.01 4.37 6.05
C GLU A 46 10.96 5.87 5.76
N THR A 47 11.31 6.32 4.56
CA THR A 47 11.12 7.73 4.18
C THR A 47 9.66 8.17 4.29
N VAL A 48 8.73 7.41 3.69
CA VAL A 48 7.30 7.73 3.72
C VAL A 48 6.74 7.73 5.15
N LYS A 49 7.15 6.75 5.98
CA LYS A 49 6.78 6.70 7.40
C LYS A 49 7.28 7.94 8.13
N ASN A 50 8.52 8.33 7.92
CA ASN A 50 9.08 9.53 8.52
C ASN A 50 8.36 10.80 8.05
N GLU A 51 8.07 10.94 6.76
CA GLU A 51 7.34 12.10 6.23
C GLU A 51 5.92 12.21 6.79
N ARG A 52 5.22 11.08 6.91
CA ARG A 52 3.80 11.05 7.29
C ARG A 52 3.58 11.12 8.80
N TYR A 53 4.50 10.61 9.60
CA TYR A 53 4.33 10.45 11.05
C TYR A 53 5.29 11.30 11.91
N ARG A 54 6.20 12.10 11.32
CA ARG A 54 7.04 13.06 12.07
C ARG A 54 6.35 14.38 12.43
N ASN A 55 5.02 14.44 12.43
CA ASN A 55 4.28 15.59 12.95
C ASN A 55 3.74 15.30 14.36
N PRO A 56 4.50 15.62 15.44
CA PRO A 56 4.05 15.41 16.82
C PRO A 56 2.88 16.31 17.28
N ASN A 57 2.29 17.12 16.38
CA ASN A 57 1.15 18.00 16.65
C ASN A 57 -0.18 17.50 16.03
N ALA A 58 -0.27 16.25 15.59
CA ALA A 58 -1.50 15.67 15.03
C ALA A 58 -2.42 15.01 16.10
N GLU A 59 -2.09 15.14 17.38
CA GLU A 59 -2.99 14.83 18.50
C GLU A 59 -3.31 16.13 19.25
N LYS A 60 -4.44 16.74 18.90
CA LYS A 60 -5.18 17.65 19.77
C LYS A 60 -6.60 17.10 19.91
#